data_AF-A0A0V0HK19-F1
#
_entry.id   AF-A0A0V0HK19-F1
#
_cell.length_a   1.000
_cell.length_b   1.000
_cell.length_c   1.000
_cell.angle_alpha   90.00
_cell.angle_beta   90.00
_cell.angle_gamma   90.00
#
_symmetry.space_group_name_H-M   'P 1'
#
loop_
_entity.id
_entity.type
_entity.pdbx_description
1 polymer ?
#
loop_
_entity_poly.entity_id
_entity_poly.type
_entity_poly.pdbx_seq_one_letter_code
_entity_poly.pdbx_strand_id
1 'polypeptide(L)'
;MENIKLTTSRCYFSSNDEEFVGFKEDVEQIIQKLTKGTKERKVISIVGMAGLGKTTLARKVYNNHSVADHFDVHAFCIVSQTYSIRKLLFEILKQATGEKRDMIKEDEDVADTLRKALYGKRYLIVLDDMWNYEAWEDLQSCFPCVERGSRIMITTRIQEVAIKMSDPYLLRFLTENESWELLQKKVFKREGVPLELEKAGFEVARNCKGLPLVIVLNAGIIAQKERRVSVWEEFAKDLSSLGLEEQSRKAVQSSYDYLRDHLKHCLLYIGYFPEDYNIPVSDLLKLWIAEELVPNINDTENLE
;
A
#
# COMPACT_ATOMS: atom_id res chain seq x y z
N MET A 1 -29.46 22.89 -20.02
CA MET A 1 -29.18 23.03 -18.58
C MET A 1 -29.52 21.70 -17.93
N GLU A 2 -28.55 20.79 -17.92
CA GLU A 2 -28.68 19.49 -17.25
C GLU A 2 -27.75 19.47 -16.04
N ASN A 3 -28.36 19.27 -14.88
CA ASN A 3 -27.71 19.22 -13.59
C ASN A 3 -26.92 17.92 -13.44
N ILE A 4 -25.61 17.98 -13.63
CA ILE A 4 -24.70 16.92 -13.20
C ILE A 4 -24.62 16.98 -11.67
N LYS A 5 -25.27 16.04 -11.00
CA LYS A 5 -25.11 15.79 -9.57
C LYS A 5 -23.64 15.47 -9.30
N LEU A 6 -22.96 16.37 -8.57
CA LEU A 6 -21.65 16.14 -7.98
C LEU A 6 -21.80 15.06 -6.89
N THR A 7 -21.55 13.81 -7.26
CA THR A 7 -21.42 12.71 -6.30
C THR A 7 -20.15 12.92 -5.48
N THR A 8 -20.33 12.86 -4.16
CA THR A 8 -19.29 12.94 -3.14
C THR A 8 -18.09 12.05 -3.45
N SER A 9 -16.92 12.66 -3.51
CA SER A 9 -15.63 12.00 -3.66
C SER A 9 -15.31 11.14 -2.43
N ARG A 10 -15.82 9.91 -2.42
CA ARG A 10 -15.16 8.79 -1.73
C ARG A 10 -13.83 8.55 -2.45
N CYS A 11 -12.73 8.49 -1.72
CA CYS A 11 -11.47 7.97 -2.26
C CYS A 11 -11.67 6.48 -2.57
N TYR A 12 -12.25 6.17 -3.73
CA TYR A 12 -12.15 4.85 -4.32
C TYR A 12 -10.74 4.70 -4.86
N PHE A 13 -9.79 4.30 -4.01
CA PHE A 13 -8.62 3.58 -4.50
C PHE A 13 -9.16 2.28 -5.10
N SER A 14 -8.90 2.03 -6.39
CA SER A 14 -9.48 0.86 -7.07
C SER A 14 -9.11 -0.39 -6.27
N SER A 15 -10.09 -1.02 -5.65
CA SER A 15 -9.95 -2.34 -5.05
C SER A 15 -9.83 -3.32 -6.21
N ASN A 16 -8.65 -3.44 -6.81
CA ASN A 16 -8.34 -4.55 -7.69
C ASN A 16 -8.14 -5.78 -6.81
N ASP A 17 -9.24 -6.29 -6.27
CA ASP A 17 -9.29 -7.59 -5.58
C ASP A 17 -8.77 -8.71 -6.48
N GLU A 18 -8.81 -8.52 -7.81
CA GLU A 18 -8.20 -9.40 -8.82
C GLU A 18 -6.66 -9.53 -8.66
N GLU A 19 -5.97 -8.51 -8.13
CA GLU A 19 -4.50 -8.48 -8.03
C GLU A 19 -3.94 -9.01 -6.71
N PHE A 20 -4.77 -9.17 -5.67
CA PHE A 20 -4.31 -9.72 -4.38
C PHE A 20 -4.03 -11.22 -4.51
N VAL A 21 -2.86 -11.66 -4.03
CA VAL A 21 -2.42 -13.06 -4.07
C VAL A 21 -1.85 -13.44 -2.71
N GLY A 22 -2.20 -14.65 -2.26
CA GLY A 22 -1.72 -15.21 -1.01
C GLY A 22 -2.32 -14.60 0.25
N PHE A 23 -1.68 -14.86 1.39
CA PHE A 23 -2.01 -14.30 2.72
C PHE A 23 -3.46 -14.56 3.18
N LYS A 24 -4.13 -15.59 2.67
CA LYS A 24 -5.55 -15.85 2.99
C LYS A 24 -5.73 -16.11 4.48
N GLU A 25 -4.86 -16.94 5.04
CA GLU A 25 -4.84 -17.26 6.47
C GLU A 25 -4.48 -16.04 7.31
N ASP A 26 -3.55 -15.20 6.84
CA ASP A 26 -3.14 -13.97 7.52
C ASP A 26 -4.30 -12.96 7.58
N VAL A 27 -5.01 -12.77 6.45
CA VAL A 27 -6.22 -11.95 6.38
C VAL A 27 -7.25 -12.44 7.39
N GLU A 28 -7.53 -13.74 7.41
CA GLU A 28 -8.52 -14.31 8.32
C GLU A 28 -8.13 -14.13 9.79
N GLN A 29 -6.88 -14.40 10.14
CA GLN A 29 -6.37 -14.22 11.50
C GLN A 29 -6.48 -12.77 11.97
N ILE A 30 -6.12 -11.80 11.13
CA ILE A 30 -6.20 -10.37 11.48
C ILE A 30 -7.67 -9.96 11.60
N ILE A 31 -8.56 -10.39 10.70
CA ILE A 31 -10.00 -10.14 10.83
C ILE A 31 -10.53 -10.67 12.17
N GLN A 32 -10.13 -11.89 12.56
CA GLN A 32 -10.54 -12.45 13.84
C GLN A 32 -10.01 -11.63 15.03
N LYS A 33 -8.76 -11.16 14.98
CA LYS A 33 -8.21 -10.26 16.02
C LYS A 33 -8.95 -8.92 16.08
N LEU A 34 -9.44 -8.42 14.95
CA LEU A 34 -10.19 -7.16 14.87
C LEU A 34 -11.62 -7.30 15.41
N THR A 35 -12.36 -8.32 14.98
CA THR A 35 -13.82 -8.43 15.23
C THR A 35 -14.19 -9.26 16.45
N LYS A 36 -13.26 -10.05 17.00
CA LYS A 36 -13.47 -10.86 18.21
C LYS A 36 -12.71 -10.27 19.42
N GLY A 37 -12.98 -10.84 20.60
CA GLY A 37 -12.26 -10.55 21.84
C GLY A 37 -12.99 -9.58 22.78
N THR A 38 -12.22 -8.96 23.70
CA THR A 38 -12.75 -8.05 24.71
C THR A 38 -13.24 -6.74 24.09
N LYS A 39 -14.10 -6.03 24.83
CA LYS A 39 -14.60 -4.72 24.45
C LYS A 39 -13.59 -3.60 24.68
N GLU A 40 -12.44 -3.88 25.27
CA GLU A 40 -11.37 -2.90 25.44
C GLU A 40 -10.81 -2.47 24.08
N ARG A 41 -10.24 -1.26 24.04
CA ARG A 41 -9.46 -0.78 22.90
C ARG A 41 -8.17 -1.60 22.79
N LYS A 42 -7.93 -2.23 21.64
CA LYS A 42 -6.69 -2.99 21.39
C LYS A 42 -5.92 -2.45 20.20
N VAL A 43 -4.60 -2.57 20.27
CA VAL A 43 -3.68 -2.30 19.16
C VAL A 43 -3.30 -3.63 18.52
N ILE A 44 -3.31 -3.68 17.18
CA ILE A 44 -2.88 -4.83 16.38
C ILE A 44 -1.78 -4.34 15.45
N SER A 45 -0.57 -4.82 15.69
CA SER A 45 0.61 -4.40 14.93
C SER A 45 1.00 -5.43 13.89
N ILE A 46 1.10 -5.03 12.63
CA ILE A 46 1.61 -5.86 11.51
C ILE A 46 3.04 -5.45 11.22
N VAL A 47 3.96 -6.39 11.37
CA VAL A 47 5.41 -6.14 11.27
C VAL A 47 6.01 -6.95 10.13
N GLY A 48 7.00 -6.40 9.44
CA GLY A 48 7.69 -7.07 8.37
C GLY A 48 8.53 -6.12 7.52
N MET A 49 9.48 -6.65 6.76
CA MET A 49 10.41 -5.84 5.98
C MET A 49 9.72 -5.00 4.87
N ALA A 50 10.49 -4.10 4.27
CA ALA A 50 10.05 -3.32 3.12
C ALA A 50 9.63 -4.24 1.95
N GLY A 51 8.57 -3.88 1.22
CA GLY A 51 8.10 -4.65 0.07
C GLY A 51 7.36 -5.96 0.38
N LEU A 52 7.19 -6.32 1.67
CA LEU A 52 6.51 -7.56 2.09
C LEU A 52 4.98 -7.53 1.94
N GLY A 53 4.39 -6.35 1.69
CA GLY A 53 2.95 -6.21 1.48
C GLY A 53 2.12 -5.89 2.72
N LYS A 54 2.72 -5.38 3.81
CA LYS A 54 2.01 -4.98 5.04
C LYS A 54 0.83 -4.04 4.78
N THR A 55 1.07 -2.93 4.08
CA THR A 55 0.05 -1.95 3.68
C THR A 55 -1.04 -2.61 2.84
N THR A 56 -0.66 -3.49 1.91
CA THR A 56 -1.60 -4.23 1.06
C THR A 56 -2.49 -5.16 1.87
N LEU A 57 -1.92 -5.89 2.83
CA LEU A 57 -2.65 -6.76 3.75
C LEU A 57 -3.60 -5.96 4.65
N ALA A 58 -3.10 -4.90 5.28
CA ALA A 58 -3.89 -4.00 6.12
C ALA A 58 -5.07 -3.42 5.35
N ARG A 59 -4.86 -2.99 4.10
CA ARG A 59 -5.90 -2.48 3.21
C ARG A 59 -6.92 -3.55 2.82
N LYS A 60 -6.47 -4.78 2.52
CA LYS A 60 -7.36 -5.91 2.21
C LYS A 60 -8.27 -6.26 3.38
N VAL A 61 -7.72 -6.24 4.60
CA VAL A 61 -8.48 -6.46 5.83
C VAL A 61 -9.43 -5.29 6.11
N TYR A 62 -8.96 -4.05 6.01
CA TYR A 62 -9.75 -2.84 6.25
C TYR A 62 -10.98 -2.75 5.33
N ASN A 63 -10.82 -3.13 4.05
CA ASN A 63 -11.92 -3.15 3.07
C ASN A 63 -12.80 -4.40 3.14
N ASN A 64 -12.50 -5.37 4.01
CA ASN A 64 -13.30 -6.58 4.12
C ASN A 64 -14.69 -6.24 4.69
N HIS A 65 -15.75 -6.77 4.08
CA HIS A 65 -17.12 -6.49 4.49
C HIS A 65 -17.39 -6.83 5.97
N SER A 66 -16.85 -7.94 6.47
CA SER A 66 -16.98 -8.33 7.89
C SER A 66 -16.28 -7.35 8.85
N VAL A 67 -15.29 -6.59 8.37
CA VAL A 67 -14.63 -5.54 9.14
C VAL A 67 -15.42 -4.23 8.98
N ALA A 68 -15.72 -3.84 7.75
CA ALA A 68 -16.46 -2.62 7.43
C ALA A 68 -17.82 -2.54 8.13
N ASP A 69 -18.53 -3.66 8.27
CA ASP A 69 -19.82 -3.72 8.94
C ASP A 69 -19.70 -3.80 10.47
N HIS A 70 -18.51 -4.14 10.98
CA HIS A 70 -18.29 -4.32 12.40
C HIS A 70 -18.05 -3.00 13.14
N PHE A 71 -17.39 -2.02 12.51
CA PHE A 71 -17.05 -0.74 13.15
C PHE A 71 -17.97 0.39 12.65
N ASP A 72 -18.32 1.31 13.55
CA ASP A 72 -19.13 2.49 13.21
C ASP A 72 -18.31 3.57 12.49
N VAL A 73 -17.00 3.59 12.75
CA VAL A 73 -16.06 4.60 12.23
C VAL A 73 -14.80 3.92 11.73
N HIS A 74 -14.31 4.40 10.59
CA HIS A 74 -13.09 3.91 9.97
C HIS A 74 -12.21 5.06 9.54
N ALA A 75 -10.90 4.93 9.77
CA ALA A 75 -9.91 5.83 9.19
C ALA A 75 -8.66 5.04 8.82
N PHE A 76 -8.05 5.37 7.69
CA PHE A 76 -6.78 4.82 7.25
C PHE A 76 -5.84 5.97 6.90
N CYS A 77 -4.75 6.13 7.65
CA CYS A 77 -3.81 7.23 7.47
C CYS A 77 -2.37 6.70 7.39
N ILE A 78 -1.55 7.35 6.56
CA ILE A 78 -0.12 7.05 6.45
C ILE A 78 0.64 7.95 7.43
N VAL A 79 1.58 7.37 8.17
CA VAL A 79 2.43 8.06 9.14
C VAL A 79 3.83 8.17 8.55
N SER A 80 4.06 9.23 7.78
CA SER A 80 5.37 9.50 7.18
C SER A 80 6.46 9.65 8.22
N GLN A 81 7.73 9.43 7.83
CA GLN A 81 8.88 9.55 8.72
C GLN A 81 8.96 10.94 9.37
N THR A 82 8.62 11.97 8.60
CA THR A 82 8.38 13.33 9.11
C THR A 82 6.89 13.62 9.10
N TYR A 83 6.23 13.44 10.26
CA TYR A 83 4.79 13.63 10.40
C TYR A 83 4.45 14.96 11.09
N SER A 84 3.26 15.48 10.79
CA SER A 84 2.64 16.57 11.55
C SER A 84 1.42 16.00 12.25
N ILE A 85 1.45 15.97 13.59
CA ILE A 85 0.35 15.48 14.44
C ILE A 85 -0.97 16.14 14.02
N ARG A 86 -0.97 17.46 13.85
CA ARG A 86 -2.17 18.22 13.45
C ARG A 86 -2.70 17.77 12.09
N LYS A 87 -1.85 17.56 11.08
CA LYS A 87 -2.28 17.07 9.77
C LYS A 87 -2.86 15.65 9.85
N LEU A 88 -2.22 14.77 10.63
CA LEU A 88 -2.65 13.39 10.81
C LEU A 88 -3.99 13.30 11.54
N LEU A 89 -4.15 14.01 12.67
CA LEU A 89 -5.43 14.09 13.38
C LEU A 89 -6.54 14.65 12.50
N PHE A 90 -6.23 15.65 11.70
CA PHE A 90 -7.18 16.23 10.75
C PHE A 90 -7.61 15.21 9.69
N GLU A 91 -6.68 14.42 9.15
CA GLU A 91 -6.97 13.37 8.18
C GLU A 91 -7.87 12.27 8.79
N ILE A 92 -7.57 11.84 10.02
CA ILE A 92 -8.40 10.87 10.75
C ILE A 92 -9.79 11.45 10.99
N LEU A 93 -9.89 12.70 11.46
CA LEU A 93 -11.16 13.36 11.75
C LEU A 93 -12.04 13.47 10.50
N LYS A 94 -11.45 13.91 9.38
CA LYS A 94 -12.13 13.97 8.07
C LYS A 94 -12.72 12.62 7.67
N GLN A 95 -11.98 11.53 7.88
CA GLN A 95 -12.49 10.17 7.59
C GLN A 95 -13.55 9.73 8.59
N ALA A 96 -13.42 10.12 9.86
CA ALA A 96 -14.33 9.74 10.93
C ALA A 96 -15.69 10.44 10.89
N THR A 97 -15.75 11.70 10.45
CA THR A 97 -17.00 12.50 10.40
C THR A 97 -17.52 12.69 8.98
N GLY A 98 -16.68 12.51 7.96
CA GLY A 98 -17.01 12.86 6.58
C GLY A 98 -17.00 14.37 6.30
N GLU A 99 -16.59 15.19 7.26
CA GLU A 99 -16.54 16.65 7.14
C GLU A 99 -15.37 17.13 6.27
N LYS A 100 -15.56 18.24 5.58
CA LYS A 100 -14.50 18.87 4.77
C LYS A 100 -13.63 19.78 5.64
N ARG A 101 -12.37 19.95 5.21
CA ARG A 101 -11.34 20.77 5.88
C ARG A 101 -11.76 22.20 6.15
N ASP A 102 -12.59 22.75 5.27
CA ASP A 102 -13.03 24.14 5.34
C ASP A 102 -14.01 24.42 6.50
N MET A 103 -14.49 23.37 7.19
CA MET A 103 -15.39 23.50 8.35
C MET A 103 -14.65 23.60 9.68
N ILE A 104 -13.36 23.21 9.73
CA ILE A 104 -12.56 23.18 10.96
C ILE A 104 -11.70 24.43 11.02
N LYS A 105 -11.87 25.23 12.07
CA LYS A 105 -11.13 26.50 12.23
C LYS A 105 -9.65 26.24 12.56
N GLU A 106 -8.77 27.15 12.17
CA GLU A 106 -7.32 27.03 12.47
C GLU A 106 -7.05 26.98 13.98
N ASP A 107 -7.84 27.66 14.80
CA ASP A 107 -7.70 27.65 16.26
C ASP A 107 -8.41 26.47 16.95
N GLU A 108 -9.08 25.60 16.20
CA GLU A 108 -9.83 24.49 16.78
C GLU A 108 -8.90 23.37 17.28
N ASP A 109 -9.21 22.85 18.45
CA ASP A 109 -8.55 21.68 19.03
C ASP A 109 -9.03 20.41 18.31
N VAL A 110 -8.32 20.08 17.23
CA VAL A 110 -8.58 18.90 16.39
C VAL A 110 -8.56 17.62 17.22
N ALA A 111 -7.72 17.53 18.26
CA ALA A 111 -7.63 16.34 19.10
C ALA A 111 -8.91 16.15 19.93
N ASP A 112 -9.43 17.24 20.51
CA ASP A 112 -10.68 17.19 21.27
C ASP A 112 -11.90 16.93 20.38
N THR A 113 -11.97 17.56 19.20
CA THR A 113 -13.02 17.30 18.22
C THR A 113 -13.00 15.85 17.75
N LEU A 114 -11.81 15.28 17.47
CA LEU A 114 -11.67 13.86 17.14
C LEU A 114 -12.13 12.96 18.30
N ARG A 115 -11.70 13.27 19.54
CA ARG A 115 -12.09 12.50 20.72
C ARG A 115 -13.61 12.45 20.87
N LYS A 116 -14.29 13.59 20.71
CA LYS A 116 -15.76 13.70 20.73
C LYS A 116 -16.41 12.92 19.60
N ALA A 117 -15.87 12.98 18.39
CA ALA A 117 -16.40 12.27 17.22
C ALA A 117 -16.34 10.74 17.36
N LEU A 118 -15.31 10.24 18.07
CA LEU A 118 -15.09 8.81 18.34
C LEU A 118 -15.81 8.32 19.61
N TYR A 119 -16.17 9.21 20.52
CA TYR A 119 -16.74 8.84 21.81
C TYR A 119 -18.05 8.07 21.65
N GLY A 120 -18.19 6.95 22.37
CA GLY A 120 -19.37 6.09 22.33
C GLY A 120 -19.51 5.20 21.08
N LYS A 121 -18.62 5.34 20.08
CA LYS A 121 -18.60 4.54 18.86
C LYS A 121 -17.53 3.45 18.91
N ARG A 122 -17.72 2.39 18.12
CA ARG A 122 -16.69 1.39 17.83
C ARG A 122 -15.91 1.85 16.60
N TYR A 123 -14.63 2.15 16.75
CA TYR A 123 -13.80 2.67 15.67
C TYR A 123 -12.67 1.72 15.30
N LEU A 124 -12.30 1.70 14.02
CA LEU A 124 -11.08 1.12 13.50
C LEU A 124 -10.23 2.24 12.88
N ILE A 125 -9.05 2.48 13.46
CA ILE A 125 -8.09 3.45 12.91
C ILE A 125 -6.84 2.70 12.48
N VAL A 126 -6.43 2.86 11.23
CA VAL A 126 -5.22 2.28 10.66
C VAL A 126 -4.15 3.35 10.57
N LEU A 127 -3.00 3.12 11.20
CA LEU A 127 -1.80 3.95 11.13
C LEU A 127 -0.72 3.18 10.34
N ASP A 128 -0.57 3.53 9.07
CA ASP A 128 0.28 2.81 8.14
C ASP A 128 1.71 3.38 8.11
N ASP A 129 2.71 2.50 7.99
CA ASP A 129 4.15 2.78 7.91
C ASP A 129 4.73 3.58 9.09
N MET A 130 4.35 3.23 10.33
CA MET A 130 4.91 3.86 11.53
C MET A 130 6.42 3.62 11.69
N TRP A 131 7.17 4.72 11.88
CA TRP A 131 8.62 4.71 12.02
C TRP A 131 9.14 4.73 13.46
N ASN A 132 8.34 5.23 14.41
CA ASN A 132 8.79 5.43 15.78
C ASN A 132 7.62 5.32 16.77
N TYR A 133 7.93 5.19 18.06
CA TYR A 133 6.91 4.99 19.10
C TYR A 133 6.31 6.32 19.55
N GLU A 134 7.04 7.41 19.39
CA GLU A 134 6.68 8.78 19.71
C GLU A 134 5.39 9.19 18.96
N ALA A 135 5.25 8.80 17.69
CA ALA A 135 4.02 9.01 16.93
C ALA A 135 2.79 8.37 17.59
N TRP A 136 2.95 7.20 18.23
CA TRP A 136 1.86 6.60 19.00
C TRP A 136 1.62 7.35 20.31
N GLU A 137 2.66 7.79 21.02
CA GLU A 137 2.53 8.56 22.26
C GLU A 137 1.74 9.86 22.04
N ASP A 138 1.99 10.53 20.92
CA ASP A 138 1.28 11.75 20.52
C ASP A 138 -0.21 11.49 20.24
N LEU A 139 -0.53 10.37 19.60
CA LEU A 139 -1.88 10.08 19.10
C LEU A 139 -2.78 9.35 20.10
N GLN A 140 -2.22 8.51 20.97
CA GLN A 140 -3.01 7.59 21.80
C GLN A 140 -4.02 8.29 22.72
N SER A 141 -3.73 9.53 23.13
CA SER A 141 -4.56 10.37 23.98
C SER A 141 -5.77 10.97 23.24
N CYS A 142 -5.73 10.96 21.90
CA CYS A 142 -6.81 11.42 21.03
C CYS A 142 -7.87 10.34 20.81
N PHE A 143 -7.55 9.06 21.07
CA PHE A 143 -8.44 7.92 20.83
C PHE A 143 -9.10 7.46 22.15
N PRO A 144 -10.43 7.63 22.31
CA PRO A 144 -11.11 7.25 23.55
C PRO A 144 -10.99 5.76 23.90
N CYS A 145 -10.54 5.44 25.13
CA CYS A 145 -10.52 4.08 25.67
C CYS A 145 -11.87 3.69 26.28
N VAL A 146 -12.94 3.67 25.49
CA VAL A 146 -14.26 3.22 25.94
C VAL A 146 -14.44 1.74 25.60
N GLU A 147 -15.07 0.96 26.48
CA GLU A 147 -15.34 -0.47 26.28
C GLU A 147 -16.40 -0.74 25.18
N ARG A 148 -16.06 -0.45 23.92
CA ARG A 148 -16.91 -0.63 22.73
C ARG A 148 -16.34 -1.61 21.71
N GLY A 149 -15.14 -2.13 21.93
CA GLY A 149 -14.43 -3.03 21.04
C GLY A 149 -13.64 -2.31 19.95
N SER A 150 -13.24 -1.05 20.18
CA SER A 150 -12.45 -0.30 19.21
C SER A 150 -11.07 -0.92 18.97
N ARG A 151 -10.51 -0.69 17.78
CA ARG A 151 -9.22 -1.26 17.36
C ARG A 151 -8.37 -0.18 16.72
N ILE A 152 -7.07 -0.23 17.01
CA ILE A 152 -6.04 0.48 16.26
C ILE A 152 -5.23 -0.58 15.53
N MET A 153 -5.12 -0.48 14.21
CA MET A 153 -4.23 -1.33 13.43
C MET A 153 -3.03 -0.50 13.02
N ILE A 154 -1.82 -1.03 13.19
CA ILE A 154 -0.60 -0.35 12.75
C ILE A 154 0.17 -1.24 11.80
N THR A 155 0.88 -0.64 10.85
CA THR A 155 1.91 -1.35 10.08
C THR A 155 3.26 -0.70 10.35
N THR A 156 4.30 -1.50 10.48
CA THR A 156 5.66 -0.99 10.68
C THR A 156 6.71 -1.97 10.16
N ARG A 157 7.89 -1.44 9.83
CA ARG A 157 9.07 -2.24 9.50
C ARG A 157 9.89 -2.58 10.74
N ILE A 158 9.64 -1.89 11.85
CA ILE A 158 10.51 -1.87 13.04
C ILE A 158 9.80 -2.63 14.16
N GLN A 159 10.32 -3.81 14.50
CA GLN A 159 9.71 -4.69 15.47
C GLN A 159 9.67 -4.07 16.88
N GLU A 160 10.68 -3.28 17.22
CA GLU A 160 10.81 -2.56 18.49
C GLU A 160 9.69 -1.53 18.69
N VAL A 161 9.19 -0.92 17.60
CA VAL A 161 8.05 0.00 17.65
C VAL A 161 6.78 -0.77 18.01
N ALA A 162 6.55 -1.92 17.37
CA ALA A 162 5.36 -2.73 17.59
C ALA A 162 5.29 -3.36 19.00
N ILE A 163 6.40 -3.92 19.50
CA ILE A 163 6.46 -4.59 20.81
C ILE A 163 6.07 -3.66 21.96
N LYS A 164 6.37 -2.36 21.84
CA LYS A 164 5.97 -1.36 22.85
C LYS A 164 4.45 -1.14 22.90
N MET A 165 3.70 -1.50 21.85
CA MET A 165 2.25 -1.24 21.74
C MET A 165 1.41 -2.50 21.86
N SER A 166 1.87 -3.63 21.31
CA SER A 166 1.12 -4.90 21.31
C SER A 166 2.04 -6.09 21.05
N ASP A 167 1.47 -7.31 21.17
CA ASP A 167 2.07 -8.50 20.58
C ASP A 167 2.07 -8.37 19.04
N PRO A 168 3.24 -8.34 18.36
CA PRO A 168 3.33 -8.08 16.94
C PRO A 168 2.91 -9.29 16.10
N TYR A 169 2.08 -9.05 15.08
CA TYR A 169 1.82 -10.00 14.00
C TYR A 169 2.96 -9.91 12.97
N LEU A 170 3.88 -10.88 13.01
CA LEU A 170 4.97 -10.97 12.06
C LEU A 170 4.44 -11.50 10.71
N LEU A 171 4.41 -10.64 9.70
CA LEU A 171 4.00 -11.02 8.37
C LEU A 171 5.04 -11.94 7.74
N ARG A 172 4.57 -13.08 7.23
CA ARG A 172 5.41 -14.06 6.52
C ARG A 172 5.73 -13.61 5.08
N PHE A 173 6.67 -14.30 4.45
CA PHE A 173 6.85 -14.25 3.00
C PHE A 173 5.75 -15.03 2.28
N LEU A 174 5.56 -14.74 0.99
CA LEU A 174 4.76 -15.60 0.12
C LEU A 174 5.43 -16.97 0.00
N THR A 175 4.61 -18.02 -0.03
CA THR A 175 5.04 -19.37 -0.39
C THR A 175 5.47 -19.42 -1.86
N GLU A 176 6.17 -20.47 -2.27
CA GLU A 176 6.57 -20.65 -3.67
C GLU A 176 5.36 -20.65 -4.62
N ASN A 177 4.27 -21.30 -4.22
CA ASN A 177 3.03 -21.34 -5.00
C ASN A 177 2.35 -19.98 -5.11
N GLU A 178 2.25 -19.22 -3.99
CA GLU A 178 1.70 -17.86 -4.03
C GLU A 178 2.60 -16.91 -4.83
N SER A 179 3.92 -17.12 -4.76
CA SER A 179 4.88 -16.34 -5.54
C SER A 179 4.72 -16.60 -7.04
N TRP A 180 4.51 -17.86 -7.41
CA TRP A 180 4.23 -18.25 -8.78
C TRP A 180 2.91 -17.67 -9.27
N GLU A 181 1.83 -17.78 -8.48
CA GLU A 181 0.53 -17.18 -8.81
C GLU A 181 0.66 -15.66 -9.03
N LEU A 182 1.40 -14.96 -8.17
CA LEU A 182 1.64 -13.52 -8.32
C LEU A 182 2.43 -13.20 -9.60
N LEU A 183 3.49 -13.96 -9.89
CA LEU A 183 4.28 -13.79 -11.11
C LEU A 183 3.40 -14.02 -12.36
N GLN A 184 2.58 -15.07 -12.36
CA GLN A 184 1.68 -15.39 -13.46
C GLN A 184 0.72 -14.23 -13.75
N LYS A 185 0.04 -13.72 -12.71
CA LYS A 185 -0.88 -12.59 -12.84
C LYS A 185 -0.21 -11.34 -13.39
N LYS A 186 1.05 -11.09 -13.01
CA LYS A 186 1.78 -9.88 -13.44
C LYS A 186 2.37 -10.00 -14.85
N VAL A 187 2.84 -11.19 -15.25
CA VAL A 187 3.43 -11.42 -16.58
C VAL A 187 2.35 -11.68 -17.64
N PHE A 188 1.44 -12.61 -17.38
CA PHE A 188 0.49 -13.11 -18.38
C PHE A 188 -0.89 -12.44 -18.25
N LYS A 189 -1.16 -11.72 -17.16
CA LYS A 189 -2.45 -11.04 -16.93
C LYS A 189 -3.63 -12.02 -17.03
N ARG A 190 -4.46 -11.86 -18.06
CA ARG A 190 -5.62 -12.73 -18.36
C ARG A 190 -5.30 -13.81 -19.40
N GLU A 191 -4.08 -13.85 -19.92
CA GLU A 191 -3.61 -14.91 -20.82
C GLU A 191 -3.22 -16.15 -20.01
N GLY A 192 -3.44 -17.33 -20.58
CA GLY A 192 -2.92 -18.57 -20.02
C GLY A 192 -1.39 -18.63 -20.13
N VAL A 193 -0.76 -19.31 -19.17
CA VAL A 193 0.69 -19.55 -19.20
C VAL A 193 1.01 -20.59 -20.27
N PRO A 194 1.95 -20.34 -21.20
CA PRO A 194 2.43 -21.37 -22.11
C PRO A 194 3.03 -22.54 -21.31
N LEU A 195 2.55 -23.76 -21.56
CA LEU A 195 2.96 -24.97 -20.81
C LEU A 195 4.48 -25.15 -20.76
N GLU A 196 5.18 -24.82 -21.84
CA GLU A 196 6.64 -24.91 -21.93
C GLU A 196 7.36 -23.99 -20.93
N LEU A 197 6.77 -22.85 -20.58
CA LEU A 197 7.34 -21.86 -19.66
C LEU A 197 6.95 -22.09 -18.21
N GLU A 198 6.02 -23.01 -17.91
CA GLU A 198 5.49 -23.18 -16.56
C GLU A 198 6.59 -23.52 -15.55
N LYS A 199 7.45 -24.49 -15.89
CA LYS A 199 8.57 -24.88 -15.03
C LYS A 199 9.60 -23.77 -14.86
N ALA A 200 9.99 -23.12 -15.97
CA ALA A 200 10.98 -22.05 -15.91
C ALA A 200 10.44 -20.81 -15.17
N GLY A 201 9.15 -20.49 -15.34
CA GLY A 201 8.47 -19.42 -14.61
C GLY A 201 8.34 -19.70 -13.12
N PHE A 202 8.02 -20.94 -12.75
CA PHE A 202 8.02 -21.34 -11.34
C PHE A 202 9.39 -21.17 -10.70
N GLU A 203 10.47 -21.53 -11.41
CA GLU A 203 11.86 -21.31 -10.95
C GLU A 203 12.19 -19.83 -10.76
N VAL A 204 11.74 -18.95 -11.66
CA VAL A 204 11.88 -17.49 -11.50
C VAL A 204 11.17 -17.02 -10.22
N ALA A 205 9.91 -17.45 -10.02
CA ALA A 205 9.13 -17.06 -8.85
C ALA A 205 9.74 -17.56 -7.55
N ARG A 206 10.18 -18.83 -7.51
CA ARG A 206 10.89 -19.43 -6.38
C ARG A 206 12.16 -18.65 -6.04
N ASN A 207 12.94 -18.29 -7.05
CA ASN A 207 14.19 -17.56 -6.85
C ASN A 207 14.01 -16.10 -6.44
N CYS A 208 12.78 -15.56 -6.50
CA CYS A 208 12.41 -14.26 -5.89
C CYS A 208 12.18 -14.34 -4.37
N LYS A 209 12.26 -15.53 -3.76
CA LYS A 209 12.28 -15.74 -2.30
C LYS A 209 11.06 -15.16 -1.57
N GLY A 210 9.90 -15.15 -2.22
CA GLY A 210 8.62 -14.84 -1.60
C GLY A 210 8.37 -13.36 -1.26
N LEU A 211 9.21 -12.42 -1.70
CA LEU A 211 9.01 -10.99 -1.47
C LEU A 211 8.15 -10.37 -2.59
N PRO A 212 6.90 -9.92 -2.32
CA PRO A 212 5.98 -9.46 -3.35
C PRO A 212 6.55 -8.38 -4.28
N LEU A 213 7.24 -7.37 -3.73
CA LEU A 213 7.83 -6.30 -4.53
C LEU A 213 8.87 -6.84 -5.53
N VAL A 214 9.75 -7.74 -5.10
CA VAL A 214 10.77 -8.36 -5.97
C VAL A 214 10.11 -9.18 -7.07
N ILE A 215 9.05 -9.93 -6.75
CA ILE A 215 8.30 -10.71 -7.74
C ILE A 215 7.70 -9.78 -8.80
N VAL A 216 7.04 -8.70 -8.39
CA VAL A 216 6.39 -7.74 -9.30
C VAL A 216 7.40 -7.03 -10.20
N LEU A 217 8.53 -6.60 -9.66
CA LEU A 217 9.59 -5.95 -10.45
C LEU A 217 10.20 -6.90 -11.48
N ASN A 218 10.52 -8.13 -11.06
CA ASN A 218 11.04 -9.15 -11.98
C ASN A 218 9.99 -9.59 -13.01
N ALA A 219 8.70 -9.60 -12.66
CA ALA A 219 7.62 -9.81 -13.62
C ALA A 219 7.65 -8.76 -14.74
N GLY A 220 7.81 -7.48 -14.39
CA GLY A 220 7.89 -6.39 -15.35
C GLY A 220 9.10 -6.49 -16.29
N ILE A 221 10.21 -7.02 -15.80
CA ILE A 221 11.44 -7.28 -16.60
C ILE A 221 11.23 -8.47 -17.52
N ILE A 222 10.82 -9.62 -16.97
CA ILE A 222 10.72 -10.87 -17.74
C ILE A 222 9.59 -10.84 -18.78
N ALA A 223 8.54 -10.04 -18.54
CA ALA A 223 7.48 -9.80 -19.52
C ALA A 223 7.97 -9.12 -20.82
N GLN A 224 9.13 -8.45 -20.77
CA GLN A 224 9.76 -7.82 -21.94
C GLN A 224 10.77 -8.73 -22.65
N LYS A 225 11.09 -9.89 -22.07
CA LYS A 225 12.02 -10.86 -22.65
C LYS A 225 11.29 -11.81 -23.60
N GLU A 226 12.05 -12.45 -24.47
CA GLU A 226 11.53 -13.51 -25.33
C GLU A 226 10.91 -14.63 -24.48
N ARG A 227 9.74 -15.12 -24.91
CA ARG A 227 9.01 -16.25 -24.30
C ARG A 227 9.67 -17.58 -24.65
N ARG A 228 10.95 -17.73 -24.31
CA ARG A 228 11.78 -18.93 -24.55
C ARG A 228 12.27 -19.51 -23.23
N VAL A 229 12.17 -20.83 -23.10
CA VAL A 229 12.57 -21.57 -21.89
C VAL A 229 14.00 -21.23 -21.46
N SER A 230 14.96 -21.26 -22.39
CA SER A 230 16.38 -20.98 -22.08
C SER A 230 16.62 -19.59 -21.49
N VAL A 231 15.88 -18.57 -21.96
CA VAL A 231 15.99 -17.19 -21.48
C VAL A 231 15.44 -17.06 -20.06
N TRP A 232 14.36 -17.76 -19.76
CA TRP A 232 13.74 -17.77 -18.44
C TRP A 232 14.57 -18.56 -17.42
N GLU A 233 15.17 -19.68 -17.84
CA GLU A 233 16.09 -20.47 -17.00
C GLU A 233 17.36 -19.69 -16.66
N GLU A 234 17.95 -18.98 -17.64
CA GLU A 234 19.09 -18.10 -17.41
C GLU A 234 18.74 -16.99 -16.41
N PHE A 235 17.59 -16.34 -16.60
CA PHE A 235 17.10 -15.31 -15.68
C PHE A 235 16.87 -15.86 -14.27
N ALA A 236 16.28 -17.05 -14.14
CA ALA A 236 16.10 -17.72 -12.85
C ALA A 236 17.46 -17.99 -12.18
N LYS A 237 18.46 -18.43 -12.95
CA LYS A 237 19.82 -18.71 -12.45
C LYS A 237 20.48 -17.43 -11.94
N ASP A 238 20.37 -16.32 -12.66
CA ASP A 238 20.88 -15.02 -12.21
C ASP A 238 20.28 -14.60 -10.87
N LEU A 239 18.96 -14.75 -10.71
CA LEU A 239 18.28 -14.47 -9.43
C LEU A 239 18.78 -15.36 -8.30
N SER A 240 18.99 -16.65 -8.56
CA SER A 240 19.39 -17.63 -7.53
C SER A 240 20.71 -17.25 -6.83
N SER A 241 21.61 -16.59 -7.56
CA SER A 241 22.94 -16.19 -7.06
C SER A 241 22.94 -15.01 -6.08
N LEU A 242 21.81 -14.32 -5.93
CA LEU A 242 21.73 -13.04 -5.22
C LEU A 242 21.06 -13.18 -3.85
N GLY A 243 21.56 -12.43 -2.86
CA GLY A 243 20.89 -12.25 -1.57
C GLY A 243 19.59 -11.43 -1.72
N LEU A 244 18.65 -11.51 -0.76
CA LEU A 244 17.34 -10.85 -0.88
C LEU A 244 17.43 -9.31 -0.99
N GLU A 245 18.33 -8.70 -0.21
CA GLU A 245 18.57 -7.26 -0.26
C GLU A 245 19.17 -6.84 -1.61
N GLU A 246 20.13 -7.60 -2.11
CA GLU A 246 20.74 -7.38 -3.40
C GLU A 246 19.74 -7.59 -4.55
N GLN A 247 18.89 -8.61 -4.47
CA GLN A 247 17.79 -8.81 -5.42
C GLN A 247 16.84 -7.62 -5.42
N SER A 248 16.49 -7.08 -4.26
CA SER A 248 15.61 -5.91 -4.16
C SER A 248 16.23 -4.70 -4.85
N ARG A 249 17.49 -4.39 -4.56
CA ARG A 249 18.21 -3.28 -5.20
C ARG A 249 18.38 -3.49 -6.70
N LYS A 250 18.79 -4.68 -7.12
CA LYS A 250 19.01 -5.03 -8.54
C LYS A 250 17.69 -5.03 -9.32
N ALA A 251 16.60 -5.50 -8.72
CA ALA A 251 15.28 -5.51 -9.35
C ALA A 251 14.78 -4.08 -9.57
N VAL A 252 14.95 -3.17 -8.61
CA VAL A 252 14.61 -1.74 -8.76
C VAL A 252 15.46 -1.11 -9.87
N GLN A 253 16.79 -1.28 -9.82
CA GLN A 253 17.70 -0.73 -10.83
C GLN A 253 17.38 -1.27 -12.23
N SER A 254 17.25 -2.58 -12.36
CA SER A 254 16.95 -3.22 -13.65
C SER A 254 15.59 -2.74 -14.16
N SER A 255 14.56 -2.72 -13.30
CA SER A 255 13.24 -2.21 -13.69
C SER A 255 13.30 -0.77 -14.20
N TYR A 256 14.16 0.07 -13.63
CA TYR A 256 14.42 1.42 -14.13
C TYR A 256 15.15 1.41 -15.48
N ASP A 257 16.19 0.60 -15.64
CA ASP A 257 16.99 0.52 -16.88
C ASP A 257 16.14 0.06 -18.08
N TYR A 258 15.17 -0.82 -17.86
CA TYR A 258 14.21 -1.29 -18.87
C TYR A 258 13.11 -0.27 -19.23
N LEU A 259 12.98 0.86 -18.51
CA LEU A 259 12.05 1.91 -18.91
C LEU A 259 12.51 2.59 -20.21
N ARG A 260 11.54 3.03 -21.02
CA ARG A 260 11.83 3.94 -22.14
C ARG A 260 12.40 5.25 -21.60
N ASP A 261 13.26 5.92 -22.36
CA ASP A 261 14.01 7.07 -21.87
C ASP A 261 13.13 8.23 -21.38
N HIS A 262 12.01 8.53 -22.06
CA HIS A 262 11.07 9.55 -21.57
C HIS A 262 10.44 9.18 -20.21
N LEU A 263 10.17 7.88 -19.97
CA LEU A 263 9.59 7.40 -18.71
C LEU A 263 10.60 7.43 -17.56
N LYS A 264 11.90 7.26 -17.85
CA LYS A 264 12.95 7.39 -16.83
C LYS A 264 12.94 8.78 -16.20
N HIS A 265 12.90 9.82 -17.03
CA HIS A 265 12.83 11.21 -16.57
C HIS A 265 11.52 11.49 -15.83
N CYS A 266 10.38 11.01 -16.34
CA CYS A 266 9.09 11.13 -15.65
C CYS A 266 9.13 10.50 -14.25
N LEU A 267 9.71 9.30 -14.11
CA LEU A 267 9.85 8.61 -12.83
C LEU A 267 10.78 9.36 -11.87
N LEU A 268 11.93 9.83 -12.34
CA LEU A 268 12.86 10.62 -11.52
C LEU A 268 12.22 11.92 -11.02
N TYR A 269 11.38 12.55 -11.84
CA TYR A 269 10.67 13.77 -11.46
C TYR A 269 9.75 13.57 -10.24
N ILE A 270 9.19 12.37 -10.06
CA ILE A 270 8.38 12.04 -8.89
C ILE A 270 9.20 12.15 -7.59
N GLY A 271 10.52 11.94 -7.66
CA GLY A 271 11.43 12.08 -6.53
C GLY A 271 11.58 13.52 -6.00
N TYR A 272 11.04 14.52 -6.71
CA TYR A 272 10.97 15.91 -6.22
C TYR A 272 9.95 16.09 -5.08
N PHE A 273 8.91 15.25 -5.03
CA PHE A 273 7.85 15.39 -4.04
C PHE A 273 8.28 14.82 -2.67
N PRO A 274 7.75 15.35 -1.56
CA PRO A 274 7.98 14.79 -0.24
C PRO A 274 7.52 13.32 -0.14
N GLU A 275 8.10 12.59 0.80
CA GLU A 275 7.68 11.22 1.14
C GLU A 275 6.18 11.14 1.43
N ASP A 276 5.52 10.09 0.93
CA ASP A 276 4.07 9.82 1.01
C ASP A 276 3.14 10.94 0.55
N TYR A 277 3.66 11.95 -0.17
CA TYR A 277 2.83 13.02 -0.68
C TYR A 277 1.83 12.47 -1.72
N ASN A 278 0.55 12.74 -1.51
CA ASN A 278 -0.48 12.38 -2.48
C ASN A 278 -0.43 13.37 -3.66
N ILE A 279 0.29 13.01 -4.71
CA ILE A 279 0.44 13.82 -5.93
C ILE A 279 -0.85 13.73 -6.76
N PRO A 280 -1.58 14.84 -6.99
CA PRO A 280 -2.69 14.83 -7.92
C PRO A 280 -2.20 14.53 -9.34
N VAL A 281 -2.79 13.52 -10.00
CA VAL A 281 -2.40 13.12 -11.37
C VAL A 281 -2.46 14.30 -12.34
N SER A 282 -3.47 15.16 -12.21
CA SER A 282 -3.60 16.37 -13.04
C SER A 282 -2.43 17.33 -12.89
N ASP A 283 -1.85 17.44 -11.70
CA ASP A 283 -0.78 18.38 -11.42
C ASP A 283 0.56 17.77 -11.84
N LEU A 284 0.76 16.48 -11.61
CA LEU A 284 1.91 15.74 -12.12
C LEU A 284 2.01 15.81 -13.65
N LEU A 285 0.88 15.62 -14.36
CA LEU A 285 0.83 15.72 -15.82
C LEU A 285 1.18 17.13 -16.32
N LYS A 286 0.66 18.18 -15.67
CA LYS A 286 1.00 19.57 -16.02
C LYS A 286 2.48 19.84 -15.85
N LEU A 287 3.08 19.34 -14.76
CA LEU A 287 4.51 19.50 -14.49
C LEU A 287 5.35 18.76 -15.54
N TRP A 288 5.00 17.52 -15.86
CA TRP A 288 5.70 16.77 -16.92
C TRP A 288 5.60 17.42 -18.30
N ILE A 289 4.46 18.03 -18.65
CA ILE A 289 4.31 18.77 -19.90
C ILE A 289 5.15 20.06 -19.87
N ALA A 290 5.12 20.81 -18.76
CA ALA A 290 5.89 22.04 -18.60
C ALA A 290 7.41 21.84 -18.67
N GLU A 291 7.88 20.67 -18.25
CA GLU A 291 9.28 20.24 -18.30
C GLU A 291 9.63 19.47 -19.60
N GLU A 292 8.71 19.46 -20.57
CA GLU A 292 8.86 18.79 -21.87
C GLU A 292 9.19 17.29 -21.79
N LEU A 293 8.86 16.63 -20.66
CA LEU A 293 9.06 15.20 -20.46
C LEU A 293 8.04 14.35 -21.23
N VAL A 294 6.88 14.95 -21.54
CA VAL A 294 5.79 14.33 -22.30
C VAL A 294 5.36 15.31 -23.40
N PRO A 295 5.20 14.85 -24.66
CA PRO A 295 4.77 15.70 -25.75
C PRO A 295 3.38 16.29 -25.49
N ASN A 296 3.18 17.53 -25.93
CA ASN A 296 1.88 18.17 -25.84
C ASN A 296 0.90 17.44 -26.76
N ILE A 297 -0.26 17.02 -26.25
CA ILE A 297 -1.27 16.27 -27.02
C ILE A 297 -1.80 17.11 -28.20
N ASN A 298 -1.57 18.43 -28.19
CA ASN A 298 -1.96 19.34 -29.27
C ASN A 298 -0.91 19.50 -30.40
N ASP A 299 0.27 18.91 -30.27
CA ASP A 299 1.34 19.05 -31.27
C ASP A 299 1.43 17.87 -32.26
N THR A 300 0.56 16.86 -32.13
CA THR A 300 0.52 15.70 -33.03
C THR A 300 -0.21 15.95 -34.36
N GLU A 301 -0.70 17.17 -34.63
CA GLU A 301 -1.23 17.54 -35.97
C GLU A 301 -0.17 18.03 -36.97
N ASN A 302 1.12 18.13 -36.59
CA ASN A 302 2.16 18.63 -37.49
C ASN A 302 3.43 17.76 -37.55
N LEU A 303 3.26 16.45 -37.77
CA LEU A 303 4.36 15.58 -38.20
C LEU A 303 3.86 14.67 -39.35
N GLU A 304 3.87 15.23 -40.57
CA GLU A 304 4.05 14.48 -41.82
C GLU A 304 5.51 14.04 -41.98
#